data_AF-A0A8J2F050-F1
#
_entry.id   AF-A0A8J2F050-F1
#
_cell.length_a   1.000
_cell.length_b   1.000
_cell.length_c   1.000
_cell.angle_alpha   90.00
_cell.angle_beta   90.00
_cell.angle_gamma   90.00
#
_symmetry.space_group_name_H-M   'P 1'
#
loop_
_entity.id
_entity.type
_entity.pdbx_description
1 polymer ?
#
loop_
_entity_poly.entity_id
_entity_poly.type
_entity_poly.pdbx_seq_one_letter_code
_entity_poly.pdbx_strand_id
1 'polypeptide(L)'
;QVCKSCNAADGFHLDASVQLCKQNVCYCDGGVAATGAACTTHNTQICTRCIDDGYRLEDKKCMKNVCNCENGEAETGALCIIDGGNICSKCDYDGYRIVPHPLSGANSCAQNICKCDDGDPATGPECTTHDANICTRCDDPANFRLEGGHCKQNNCTCTSGTPAGPTQLIPCSRHNGHICASCDHDGLTLDFRTGHCIQNVCRCDNGFAATGPDCRVNGSNTCDSCEHEGYRLEHGNCLENVCACLNGKSATGANCTANGGDICQTCENAGYTMDADKKCVQNICICDNGDARWG
;
A
#
# COMPACT_ATOMS: atom_id res chain seq x y z
N GLN A 1 72.03 49.17 48.79
CA GLN A 1 71.56 50.21 47.87
C GLN A 1 70.04 50.11 47.80
N VAL A 2 69.33 51.23 47.83
CA VAL A 2 67.86 51.29 47.70
C VAL A 2 67.50 51.85 46.32
N CYS A 3 66.50 51.26 45.66
CA CYS A 3 66.08 51.60 44.31
C CYS A 3 65.04 52.71 44.32
N LYS A 4 65.19 53.73 43.46
CA LYS A 4 64.19 54.81 43.29
C LYS A 4 63.06 54.41 42.32
N SER A 5 63.35 53.56 41.36
CA SER A 5 62.41 52.97 40.41
C SER A 5 63.01 51.68 39.83
N CYS A 6 62.18 50.87 39.19
CA CYS A 6 62.57 49.60 38.56
C CYS A 6 62.10 49.57 37.10
N ASN A 7 62.83 48.88 36.23
CA ASN A 7 62.45 48.76 34.83
C ASN A 7 61.34 47.72 34.66
N ALA A 8 60.12 48.19 34.46
CA ALA A 8 58.97 47.33 34.19
C ALA A 8 59.12 46.55 32.86
N ALA A 9 59.84 47.10 31.87
CA ALA A 9 60.08 46.43 30.59
C ALA A 9 61.01 45.22 30.70
N ASP A 10 61.88 45.18 31.71
CA ASP A 10 62.73 44.02 32.02
C ASP A 10 62.03 43.01 32.95
N GLY A 11 60.77 43.28 33.32
CA GLY A 11 59.98 42.42 34.19
C GLY A 11 60.27 42.59 35.68
N PHE A 12 60.54 43.82 36.15
CA PHE A 12 60.76 44.12 37.57
C PHE A 12 59.78 45.17 38.12
N HIS A 13 59.43 45.06 39.40
CA HIS A 13 58.67 46.07 40.16
C HIS A 13 59.45 46.49 41.41
N LEU A 14 59.16 47.70 41.91
CA LEU A 14 59.71 48.18 43.18
C LEU A 14 58.89 47.61 44.33
N ASP A 15 59.53 46.80 45.18
CA ASP A 15 58.92 46.38 46.44
C ASP A 15 59.00 47.54 47.44
N ALA A 16 57.84 48.13 47.77
CA ALA A 16 57.77 49.31 48.62
C ALA A 16 58.23 49.06 50.06
N SER A 17 58.16 47.80 50.54
CA SER A 17 58.51 47.43 51.91
C SER A 17 60.03 47.35 52.11
N VAL A 18 60.78 46.97 51.07
CA VAL A 18 62.25 46.83 51.14
C VAL A 18 63.02 47.78 50.22
N GLN A 19 62.33 48.56 49.39
CA GLN A 19 62.90 49.51 48.42
C GLN A 19 63.93 48.85 47.47
N LEU A 20 63.61 47.64 47.00
CA LEU A 20 64.44 46.86 46.06
C LEU A 20 63.61 46.43 44.86
N CYS A 21 64.27 46.26 43.71
CA CYS A 21 63.64 45.69 42.53
C CYS A 21 63.48 44.18 42.68
N LYS A 22 62.24 43.69 42.59
CA LYS A 22 61.93 42.26 42.53
C LYS A 22 61.38 41.93 41.16
N GLN A 23 61.65 40.71 40.70
CA GLN A 23 61.10 40.21 39.46
C GLN A 23 59.57 40.15 39.58
N ASN A 24 58.87 40.54 38.51
CA ASN A 24 57.43 40.41 38.42
C ASN A 24 57.06 38.93 38.41
N VAL A 25 56.14 38.57 39.28
CA VAL A 25 55.46 37.28 39.28
C VAL A 25 54.10 37.46 38.61
N CYS A 26 53.88 36.76 37.51
CA CYS A 26 52.61 36.69 36.82
C CYS A 26 51.95 35.33 37.11
N TYR A 27 50.63 35.27 36.97
CA TYR A 27 49.88 34.01 37.00
C TYR A 27 49.17 33.80 35.67
N CYS A 28 48.69 32.59 35.44
CA CYS A 28 47.88 32.25 34.28
C CYS A 28 46.93 31.11 34.65
N ASP A 29 45.65 31.39 34.64
CA ASP A 29 44.62 30.36 34.81
C ASP A 29 44.47 29.60 33.48
N GLY A 30 44.60 28.27 33.53
CA GLY A 30 44.47 27.37 32.37
C GLY A 30 45.63 27.38 31.37
N GLY A 31 46.80 27.89 31.77
CA GLY A 31 47.96 27.97 30.89
C GLY A 31 49.30 28.19 31.59
N VAL A 32 50.30 28.60 30.81
CA VAL A 32 51.65 28.88 31.30
C VAL A 32 51.84 30.37 31.55
N ALA A 33 52.10 30.74 32.81
CA ALA A 33 52.38 32.11 33.20
C ALA A 33 53.66 32.66 32.54
N ALA A 34 53.62 33.92 32.13
CA ALA A 34 54.78 34.62 31.59
C ALA A 34 55.84 34.84 32.68
N THR A 35 57.11 34.80 32.27
CA THR A 35 58.27 35.01 33.14
C THR A 35 59.22 36.02 32.52
N GLY A 36 60.14 36.58 33.31
CA GLY A 36 61.11 37.58 32.83
C GLY A 36 60.45 38.83 32.26
N ALA A 37 61.04 39.39 31.20
CA ALA A 37 60.54 40.60 30.53
C ALA A 37 59.11 40.47 29.97
N ALA A 38 58.61 39.25 29.72
CA ALA A 38 57.24 39.03 29.26
C ALA A 38 56.20 39.27 30.37
N CYS A 39 56.60 39.18 31.65
CA CYS A 39 55.76 39.52 32.79
C CYS A 39 55.86 41.02 33.11
N THR A 40 55.13 41.84 32.35
CA THR A 40 55.27 43.31 32.37
C THR A 40 54.74 43.98 33.63
N THR A 41 53.94 43.28 34.44
CA THR A 41 53.32 43.84 35.64
C THR A 41 53.21 42.75 36.70
N HIS A 42 53.60 43.05 37.94
CA HIS A 42 53.50 42.09 39.03
C HIS A 42 52.03 41.80 39.37
N ASN A 43 51.74 40.53 39.66
CA ASN A 43 50.44 40.04 40.09
C ASN A 43 49.32 40.24 39.05
N THR A 44 49.67 40.14 37.77
CA THR A 44 48.69 40.16 36.67
C THR A 44 48.64 38.81 35.95
N GLN A 45 47.48 38.56 35.32
CA GLN A 45 47.29 37.40 34.47
C GLN A 45 47.96 37.66 33.11
N ILE A 46 49.07 36.98 32.86
CA ILE A 46 49.78 37.02 31.58
C ILE A 46 50.17 35.59 31.21
N CYS A 47 49.50 35.06 30.22
CA CYS A 47 49.67 33.73 29.67
C CYS A 47 50.57 33.76 28.43
N THR A 48 51.45 32.77 28.30
CA THR A 48 52.28 32.55 27.10
C THR A 48 51.69 31.51 26.16
N ARG A 49 50.93 30.56 26.71
CA ARG A 49 50.10 29.61 25.98
C ARG A 49 49.05 29.04 26.93
N CYS A 50 47.96 28.56 26.35
CA CYS A 50 46.98 27.75 27.07
C CYS A 50 47.41 26.28 27.03
N ILE A 51 47.13 25.55 28.10
CA ILE A 51 47.42 24.11 28.21
C ILE A 51 46.11 23.32 28.26
N ASP A 52 45.06 23.94 28.77
CA ASP A 52 43.75 23.32 28.84
C ASP A 52 43.10 23.31 27.44
N ASP A 53 42.62 22.14 27.03
CA ASP A 53 41.83 22.00 25.81
C ASP A 53 40.57 22.88 25.90
N GLY A 54 40.11 23.38 24.75
CA GLY A 54 38.96 24.28 24.71
C GLY A 54 39.25 25.73 25.07
N TYR A 55 40.53 26.12 25.12
CA TYR A 55 40.96 27.51 25.35
C TYR A 55 41.88 28.00 24.23
N ARG A 56 41.71 29.27 23.85
CA ARG A 56 42.61 30.01 22.96
C ARG A 56 43.33 31.10 23.74
N LEU A 57 44.53 31.46 23.27
CA LEU A 57 45.26 32.61 23.79
C LEU A 57 44.74 33.88 23.09
N GLU A 58 44.12 34.77 23.85
CA GLU A 58 43.62 36.07 23.38
C GLU A 58 44.00 37.14 24.40
N ASP A 59 44.60 38.24 23.95
CA ASP A 59 45.11 39.33 24.81
C ASP A 59 45.95 38.86 26.00
N LYS A 60 46.81 37.85 25.77
CA LYS A 60 47.66 37.20 26.78
C LYS A 60 46.87 36.55 27.92
N LYS A 61 45.63 36.15 27.69
CA LYS A 61 44.80 35.38 28.61
C LYS A 61 44.27 34.14 27.92
N CYS A 62 43.97 33.11 28.69
CA CYS A 62 43.32 31.91 28.17
C CYS A 62 41.80 32.11 28.19
N MET A 63 41.24 32.34 27.01
CA MET A 63 39.82 32.54 26.80
C MET A 63 39.21 31.24 26.28
N LYS A 64 38.01 30.89 26.76
CA LYS A 64 37.30 29.70 26.27
C LYS A 64 37.00 29.84 24.78
N ASN A 65 37.20 28.76 24.04
CA ASN A 65 36.75 28.66 22.67
C ASN A 65 35.22 28.79 22.61
N VAL A 66 34.73 29.41 21.54
CA VAL A 66 33.29 29.53 21.26
C VAL A 66 32.99 28.66 20.04
N CYS A 67 32.31 27.55 20.26
CA CYS A 67 31.86 26.68 19.18
C CYS A 67 30.47 27.08 18.69
N ASN A 68 30.19 26.69 17.46
CA ASN A 68 28.88 26.75 16.85
C ASN A 68 28.41 25.32 16.56
N CYS A 69 27.12 25.12 16.38
CA CYS A 69 26.59 23.88 15.83
C CYS A 69 25.44 24.23 14.89
N GLU A 70 25.49 23.70 13.68
CA GLU A 70 24.38 23.81 12.74
C GLU A 70 23.40 22.66 13.01
N ASN A 71 22.12 23.00 13.21
CA ASN A 71 21.06 22.03 13.52
C ASN A 71 21.29 21.29 14.85
N GLY A 72 21.74 22.01 15.88
CA GLY A 72 21.96 21.44 17.20
C GLY A 72 22.51 22.43 18.22
N GLU A 73 22.91 21.87 19.37
CA GLU A 73 23.49 22.58 20.48
C GLU A 73 25.02 22.56 20.35
N ALA A 74 25.64 23.74 20.41
CA ALA A 74 27.09 23.88 20.34
C ALA A 74 27.78 23.22 21.55
N GLU A 75 28.92 22.59 21.30
CA GLU A 75 29.76 21.99 22.33
C GLU A 75 30.45 23.06 23.20
N THR A 76 30.72 22.74 24.46
CA THR A 76 31.36 23.67 25.40
C THR A 76 32.52 23.04 26.15
N GLY A 77 33.40 23.88 26.71
CA GLY A 77 34.54 23.40 27.50
C GLY A 77 35.59 22.68 26.64
N ALA A 78 36.20 21.63 27.19
CA ALA A 78 37.36 20.96 26.60
C ALA A 78 37.11 20.33 25.23
N LEU A 79 35.86 19.95 24.92
CA LEU A 79 35.49 19.35 23.63
C LEU A 79 35.32 20.40 22.52
N CYS A 80 35.20 21.69 22.87
CA CYS A 80 35.23 22.79 21.91
C CYS A 80 36.68 23.10 21.50
N ILE A 81 37.35 22.16 20.85
CA ILE A 81 38.82 22.18 20.63
C ILE A 81 39.32 23.29 19.69
N ILE A 82 38.44 23.88 18.88
CA ILE A 82 38.78 24.91 17.91
C ILE A 82 37.77 26.05 18.05
N ASP A 83 38.27 27.28 18.23
CA ASP A 83 37.43 28.48 18.24
C ASP A 83 36.70 28.67 16.91
N GLY A 84 35.39 28.91 16.97
CA GLY A 84 34.50 28.97 15.81
C GLY A 84 34.20 27.62 15.16
N GLY A 85 34.67 26.51 15.72
CA GLY A 85 34.44 25.17 15.19
C GLY A 85 32.95 24.78 15.20
N ASN A 86 32.49 24.09 14.15
CA ASN A 86 31.17 23.45 14.11
C ASN A 86 31.24 22.12 14.88
N ILE A 87 31.02 22.18 16.19
CA ILE A 87 31.11 21.03 17.09
C ILE A 87 29.82 20.96 17.89
N CYS A 88 29.11 19.85 17.76
CA CYS A 88 27.78 19.65 18.31
C CYS A 88 27.81 18.72 19.53
N SER A 89 27.28 19.17 20.66
CA SER A 89 27.05 18.31 21.83
C SER A 89 25.79 17.47 21.67
N LYS A 90 24.83 17.99 20.91
CA LYS A 90 23.54 17.36 20.61
C LYS A 90 23.00 17.93 19.30
N CYS A 91 22.23 17.14 18.57
CA CYS A 91 21.51 17.61 17.39
C CYS A 91 20.06 17.99 17.73
N ASP A 92 19.54 18.99 17.03
CA ASP A 92 18.15 19.44 17.14
C ASP A 92 17.20 18.35 16.63
N TYR A 93 15.93 18.47 17.06
CA TYR A 93 14.76 17.57 16.94
C TYR A 93 14.83 16.42 15.93
N ASP A 94 14.17 15.30 16.29
CA ASP A 94 13.84 14.11 15.50
C ASP A 94 14.05 14.31 13.99
N GLY A 95 15.24 14.00 13.46
CA GLY A 95 15.60 14.34 12.08
C GLY A 95 17.10 14.48 11.82
N TYR A 96 17.89 14.70 12.86
CA TYR A 96 19.36 14.72 12.80
C TYR A 96 19.98 13.69 13.75
N ARG A 97 21.19 13.26 13.42
CA ARG A 97 22.04 12.43 14.29
C ARG A 97 23.45 12.99 14.37
N ILE A 98 24.14 12.68 15.47
CA ILE A 98 25.57 12.96 15.60
C ILE A 98 26.36 12.03 14.67
N VAL A 99 27.22 12.62 13.86
CA VAL A 99 28.24 11.94 13.05
C VAL A 99 29.61 12.60 13.25
N PRO A 100 30.71 11.86 13.09
CA PRO A 100 32.04 12.45 13.07
C PRO A 100 32.20 13.35 11.84
N HIS A 101 32.66 14.58 12.05
CA HIS A 101 32.94 15.52 10.98
C HIS A 101 34.09 14.98 10.11
N PRO A 102 33.98 14.98 8.76
CA PRO A 102 34.94 14.29 7.89
C PRO A 102 36.40 14.74 8.02
N LEU A 103 36.64 15.99 8.43
CA LEU A 103 37.99 16.58 8.50
C LEU A 103 38.56 16.61 9.92
N SER A 104 37.73 16.78 10.94
CA SER A 104 38.17 17.02 12.32
C SER A 104 37.88 15.83 13.24
N GLY A 105 37.01 14.91 12.83
CA GLY A 105 36.50 13.84 13.68
C GLY A 105 35.58 14.33 14.81
N ALA A 106 35.35 15.64 14.93
CA ALA A 106 34.50 16.24 15.95
C ALA A 106 33.02 15.93 15.69
N ASN A 107 32.19 15.92 16.72
CA ASN A 107 30.77 15.67 16.58
C ASN A 107 30.11 16.76 15.72
N SER A 108 29.34 16.35 14.72
CA SER A 108 28.57 17.22 13.82
C SER A 108 27.19 16.63 13.57
N CYS A 109 26.23 17.44 13.17
CA CYS A 109 24.88 16.98 12.91
C CYS A 109 24.66 16.69 11.42
N ALA A 110 24.22 15.47 11.13
CA ALA A 110 23.80 15.07 9.79
C ALA A 110 22.34 14.60 9.82
N GLN A 111 21.59 14.93 8.76
CA GLN A 111 20.21 14.48 8.63
C GLN A 111 20.13 12.96 8.65
N ASN A 112 19.10 12.44 9.31
CA ASN A 112 18.72 11.05 9.21
C ASN A 112 18.35 10.74 7.76
N ILE A 113 18.83 9.61 7.29
CA ILE A 113 18.49 9.06 5.98
C ILE A 113 17.56 7.89 6.25
N CYS A 114 16.29 8.03 5.88
CA CYS A 114 15.31 6.95 5.96
C CYS A 114 15.30 6.15 4.67
N LYS A 115 14.77 4.94 4.77
CA LYS A 115 14.50 4.04 3.64
C LYS A 115 13.00 3.86 3.49
N CYS A 116 12.58 3.36 2.35
CA CYS A 116 11.23 2.85 2.13
C CYS A 116 11.36 1.78 1.05
N ASP A 117 10.80 0.59 1.30
CA ASP A 117 10.98 -0.57 0.41
C ASP A 117 10.06 -0.52 -0.82
N ASP A 118 8.92 0.17 -0.73
CA ASP A 118 7.87 0.24 -1.77
C ASP A 118 7.37 1.67 -2.00
N GLY A 119 8.26 2.67 -1.93
CA GLY A 119 7.85 4.07 -1.99
C GLY A 119 8.93 5.10 -1.69
N ASP A 120 8.49 6.33 -1.45
CA ASP A 120 9.37 7.45 -1.17
C ASP A 120 9.72 7.52 0.32
N PRO A 121 11.01 7.53 0.68
CA PRO A 121 11.43 7.65 2.07
C PRO A 121 11.07 9.03 2.66
N ALA A 122 10.75 9.04 3.95
CA ALA A 122 10.59 10.28 4.71
C ALA A 122 11.89 11.08 4.79
N THR A 123 11.77 12.40 4.88
CA THR A 123 12.92 13.32 4.94
C THR A 123 12.73 14.35 6.04
N GLY A 124 13.82 15.01 6.45
CA GLY A 124 13.80 16.03 7.48
C GLY A 124 13.18 15.52 8.79
N PRO A 125 12.24 16.25 9.41
CA PRO A 125 11.73 15.92 10.74
C PRO A 125 10.86 14.66 10.79
N GLU A 126 10.35 14.18 9.65
CA GLU A 126 9.58 12.93 9.60
C GLU A 126 10.49 11.69 9.63
N CYS A 127 11.78 11.85 9.33
CA CYS A 127 12.78 10.80 9.43
C CYS A 127 13.43 10.80 10.83
N THR A 128 12.68 10.36 11.83
CA THR A 128 13.09 10.47 13.24
C THR A 128 14.28 9.59 13.62
N THR A 129 14.53 8.52 12.86
CA THR A 129 15.60 7.54 13.12
C THR A 129 16.32 7.19 11.82
N HIS A 130 17.65 7.22 11.83
CA HIS A 130 18.44 6.82 10.68
C HIS A 130 18.19 5.36 10.30
N ASP A 131 18.11 5.10 8.99
CA ASP A 131 17.80 3.81 8.39
C ASP A 131 16.41 3.25 8.72
N ALA A 132 15.55 4.01 9.39
CA ALA A 132 14.17 3.61 9.59
C ALA A 132 13.45 3.49 8.25
N ASN A 133 12.60 2.46 8.13
CA ASN A 133 11.72 2.28 6.98
C ASN A 133 10.46 3.13 7.20
N ILE A 134 10.51 4.39 6.76
CA ILE A 134 9.40 5.33 6.88
C ILE A 134 9.13 5.88 5.49
N CYS A 135 7.94 5.62 4.99
CA CYS A 135 7.43 6.03 3.69
C CYS A 135 6.53 7.27 3.84
N THR A 136 6.56 8.17 2.85
CA THR A 136 5.62 9.29 2.71
C THR A 136 4.62 9.09 1.57
N ARG A 137 4.94 8.15 0.67
CA ARG A 137 4.12 7.75 -0.48
C ARG A 137 4.53 6.34 -0.89
N CYS A 138 3.60 5.59 -1.48
CA CYS A 138 3.87 4.27 -2.04
C CYS A 138 3.99 4.35 -3.56
N ASP A 139 4.90 3.55 -4.13
CA ASP A 139 5.15 3.50 -5.58
C ASP A 139 3.94 2.95 -6.35
N ASP A 140 3.21 2.02 -5.74
CA ASP A 140 1.98 1.44 -6.27
C ASP A 140 0.78 1.77 -5.34
N PRO A 141 0.21 2.98 -5.45
CA PRO A 141 -0.94 3.38 -4.64
C PRO A 141 -2.23 2.64 -5.00
N ALA A 142 -2.24 1.85 -6.10
CA ALA A 142 -3.38 0.99 -6.41
C ALA A 142 -3.36 -0.25 -5.50
N ASN A 143 -2.21 -0.89 -5.32
CA ASN A 143 -2.12 -2.11 -4.51
C ASN A 143 -1.73 -1.88 -3.05
N PHE A 144 -1.17 -0.72 -2.72
CA PHE A 144 -0.69 -0.39 -1.37
C PHE A 144 -1.34 0.88 -0.85
N ARG A 145 -1.52 0.95 0.47
CA ARG A 145 -1.90 2.16 1.19
C ARG A 145 -0.76 2.58 2.11
N LEU A 146 -0.63 3.88 2.30
CA LEU A 146 0.22 4.42 3.35
C LEU A 146 -0.50 4.32 4.69
N GLU A 147 0.06 3.57 5.64
CA GLU A 147 -0.50 3.44 6.99
C GLU A 147 0.64 3.42 8.02
N GLY A 148 0.65 4.43 8.89
CA GLY A 148 1.67 4.56 9.95
C GLY A 148 3.10 4.73 9.41
N GLY A 149 3.27 5.38 8.26
CA GLY A 149 4.58 5.54 7.62
C GLY A 149 5.07 4.28 6.90
N HIS A 150 4.20 3.30 6.62
CA HIS A 150 4.57 2.11 5.88
C HIS A 150 3.61 1.84 4.73
N CYS A 151 4.14 1.37 3.61
CA CYS A 151 3.35 0.90 2.49
C CYS A 151 2.83 -0.50 2.78
N LYS A 152 1.54 -0.58 3.15
CA LYS A 152 0.87 -1.85 3.45
C LYS A 152 -0.02 -2.23 2.27
N GLN A 153 0.04 -3.50 1.86
CA GLN A 153 -0.85 -4.03 0.84
C GLN A 153 -2.32 -3.82 1.22
N ASN A 154 -3.12 -3.49 0.22
CA ASN A 154 -4.57 -3.45 0.35
C ASN A 154 -5.10 -4.86 0.59
N ASN A 155 -6.08 -4.96 1.48
CA ASN A 155 -6.77 -6.20 1.80
C ASN A 155 -8.18 -6.08 1.24
N CYS A 156 -8.52 -6.93 0.28
CA CYS A 156 -9.85 -6.97 -0.29
C CYS A 156 -10.72 -7.99 0.44
N THR A 157 -12.03 -7.85 0.26
CA THR A 157 -13.03 -8.81 0.71
C THR A 157 -13.73 -9.38 -0.51
N CYS A 158 -14.24 -10.61 -0.41
CA CYS A 158 -15.10 -11.20 -1.40
C CYS A 158 -16.04 -12.18 -0.70
N THR A 159 -17.35 -11.92 -0.75
CA THR A 159 -18.35 -12.73 -0.05
C THR A 159 -18.65 -14.05 -0.77
N SER A 160 -18.42 -14.10 -2.08
CA SER A 160 -18.82 -15.23 -2.94
C SER A 160 -17.66 -15.81 -3.75
N GLY A 161 -16.47 -15.74 -3.18
CA GLY A 161 -15.26 -16.18 -3.85
C GLY A 161 -14.01 -15.80 -3.08
N THR A 162 -12.86 -15.86 -3.76
CA THR A 162 -11.57 -15.50 -3.17
C THR A 162 -11.32 -13.99 -3.32
N PRO A 163 -10.85 -13.29 -2.27
CA PRO A 163 -10.50 -11.88 -2.39
C PRO A 163 -9.31 -11.64 -3.35
N ALA A 164 -9.36 -10.52 -4.07
CA ALA A 164 -8.26 -10.06 -4.92
C ALA A 164 -6.99 -9.76 -4.12
N GLY A 165 -5.84 -10.10 -4.70
CA GLY A 165 -4.51 -9.85 -4.15
C GLY A 165 -3.62 -9.01 -5.07
N PRO A 166 -2.38 -8.72 -4.65
CA PRO A 166 -1.48 -7.78 -5.34
C PRO A 166 -0.86 -8.35 -6.63
N THR A 167 -0.79 -9.67 -6.80
CA THR A 167 -0.11 -10.35 -7.92
C THR A 167 -1.08 -10.96 -8.93
N GLN A 168 -2.36 -10.59 -8.87
CA GLN A 168 -3.41 -11.18 -9.70
C GLN A 168 -3.81 -10.27 -10.85
N LEU A 169 -4.54 -10.83 -11.82
CA LEU A 169 -5.06 -10.10 -12.99
C LEU A 169 -5.95 -8.91 -12.59
N ILE A 170 -6.65 -9.03 -11.46
CA ILE A 170 -7.51 -7.99 -10.90
C ILE A 170 -6.85 -7.51 -9.60
N PRO A 171 -6.24 -6.31 -9.59
CA PRO A 171 -5.55 -5.80 -8.41
C PRO A 171 -6.54 -5.42 -7.31
N CYS A 172 -6.12 -5.57 -6.06
CA CYS A 172 -6.87 -5.04 -4.91
C CYS A 172 -6.69 -3.52 -4.80
N SER A 173 -7.40 -2.79 -5.66
CA SER A 173 -7.22 -1.35 -5.87
C SER A 173 -7.63 -0.46 -4.67
N ARG A 174 -8.32 -1.04 -3.68
CA ARG A 174 -8.84 -0.30 -2.52
C ARG A 174 -8.88 -1.20 -1.30
N HIS A 175 -8.31 -0.72 -0.19
CA HIS A 175 -8.44 -1.40 1.10
C HIS A 175 -9.90 -1.58 1.51
N ASN A 176 -10.26 -2.79 1.91
CA ASN A 176 -11.61 -3.27 2.20
C ASN A 176 -12.58 -3.17 1.00
N GLY A 177 -12.08 -3.05 -0.22
CA GLY A 177 -12.89 -3.18 -1.43
C GLY A 177 -13.49 -4.58 -1.55
N HIS A 178 -14.69 -4.69 -2.10
CA HIS A 178 -15.28 -5.98 -2.47
C HIS A 178 -14.79 -6.35 -3.87
N ILE A 179 -13.60 -6.93 -3.96
CA ILE A 179 -12.96 -7.29 -5.22
C ILE A 179 -12.52 -8.74 -5.10
N CYS A 180 -12.97 -9.56 -6.05
CA CYS A 180 -12.79 -10.99 -6.11
C CYS A 180 -11.76 -11.37 -7.18
N ALA A 181 -10.95 -12.39 -6.89
CA ALA A 181 -10.02 -13.03 -7.81
C ALA A 181 -10.64 -14.24 -8.52
N SER A 182 -11.55 -14.91 -7.84
CA SER A 182 -12.38 -16.01 -8.34
C SER A 182 -13.76 -15.94 -7.71
N CYS A 183 -14.70 -16.67 -8.29
CA CYS A 183 -16.02 -16.90 -7.72
C CYS A 183 -16.17 -18.38 -7.40
N ASP A 184 -16.63 -18.69 -6.19
CA ASP A 184 -16.63 -20.06 -5.66
C ASP A 184 -18.06 -20.63 -5.54
N HIS A 185 -19.08 -19.86 -5.94
CA HIS A 185 -20.48 -20.31 -5.93
C HIS A 185 -20.98 -20.68 -7.33
N ASP A 186 -21.77 -21.76 -7.39
CA ASP A 186 -22.53 -22.14 -8.56
C ASP A 186 -23.43 -20.98 -9.02
N GLY A 187 -23.46 -20.75 -10.33
CA GLY A 187 -24.28 -19.69 -10.90
C GLY A 187 -23.68 -18.29 -10.84
N LEU A 188 -22.40 -18.16 -10.49
CA LEU A 188 -21.66 -16.91 -10.58
C LEU A 188 -20.50 -17.03 -11.57
N THR A 189 -20.18 -15.92 -12.23
CA THR A 189 -18.96 -15.75 -13.03
C THR A 189 -18.26 -14.45 -12.64
N LEU A 190 -16.94 -14.42 -12.82
CA LEU A 190 -16.14 -13.24 -12.52
C LEU A 190 -16.23 -12.23 -13.67
N ASP A 191 -16.66 -11.01 -13.38
CA ASP A 191 -16.47 -9.88 -14.30
C ASP A 191 -15.03 -9.37 -14.19
N PHE A 192 -14.18 -9.74 -15.16
CA PHE A 192 -12.77 -9.37 -15.19
C PHE A 192 -12.50 -7.86 -15.25
N ARG A 193 -13.50 -7.03 -15.58
CA ARG A 193 -13.33 -5.57 -15.58
C ARG A 193 -13.48 -4.94 -14.21
N THR A 194 -14.36 -5.50 -13.39
CA THR A 194 -14.75 -4.92 -12.10
C THR A 194 -14.26 -5.74 -10.90
N GLY A 195 -13.93 -7.02 -11.11
CA GLY A 195 -13.59 -7.94 -10.04
C GLY A 195 -14.79 -8.38 -9.22
N HIS A 196 -16.01 -8.25 -9.73
CA HIS A 196 -17.20 -8.70 -9.02
C HIS A 196 -17.69 -10.04 -9.54
N CYS A 197 -18.18 -10.87 -8.62
CA CYS A 197 -18.95 -12.06 -8.97
C CYS A 197 -20.35 -11.64 -9.38
N ILE A 198 -20.69 -11.86 -10.64
CA ILE A 198 -22.00 -11.55 -11.22
C ILE A 198 -22.76 -12.86 -11.48
N GLN A 199 -24.09 -12.80 -11.45
CA GLN A 199 -24.90 -13.96 -11.77
C GLN A 199 -24.71 -14.40 -13.22
N ASN A 200 -24.60 -15.71 -13.41
CA ASN A 200 -24.64 -16.31 -14.72
C ASN A 200 -26.02 -16.07 -15.34
N VAL A 201 -26.01 -15.74 -16.62
CA VAL A 201 -27.22 -15.59 -17.44
C VAL A 201 -27.12 -16.60 -18.57
N CYS A 202 -28.05 -17.53 -18.62
CA CYS A 202 -28.10 -18.54 -19.66
C CYS A 202 -28.78 -17.97 -20.91
N ARG A 203 -28.77 -18.75 -21.98
CA ARG A 203 -29.65 -18.59 -23.12
C ARG A 203 -30.72 -19.68 -23.03
N CYS A 204 -31.85 -19.46 -23.69
CA CYS A 204 -32.86 -20.49 -23.84
C CYS A 204 -33.52 -20.34 -25.20
N ASP A 205 -33.44 -21.39 -26.00
CA ASP A 205 -34.20 -21.49 -27.23
C ASP A 205 -35.65 -21.89 -26.90
N ASN A 206 -36.62 -21.12 -27.41
CA ASN A 206 -38.07 -21.34 -27.23
C ASN A 206 -38.56 -21.23 -25.77
N GLY A 207 -37.89 -20.43 -24.94
CA GLY A 207 -38.27 -20.24 -23.55
C GLY A 207 -37.54 -19.11 -22.83
N PHE A 208 -37.74 -19.06 -21.52
CA PHE A 208 -37.11 -18.10 -20.61
C PHE A 208 -35.80 -18.68 -20.08
N ALA A 209 -34.72 -17.91 -20.19
CA ALA A 209 -33.40 -18.35 -19.75
C ALA A 209 -33.28 -18.44 -18.22
N ALA A 210 -32.64 -19.52 -17.75
CA ALA A 210 -32.25 -19.65 -16.36
C ALA A 210 -31.19 -18.60 -15.97
N THR A 211 -31.16 -18.22 -14.69
CA THR A 211 -30.19 -17.26 -14.14
C THR A 211 -29.66 -17.73 -12.79
N GLY A 212 -28.50 -17.18 -12.37
CA GLY A 212 -27.95 -17.48 -11.06
C GLY A 212 -27.66 -18.99 -10.89
N PRO A 213 -27.99 -19.60 -9.73
CA PRO A 213 -27.67 -21.00 -9.44
C PRO A 213 -28.21 -22.02 -10.45
N ASP A 214 -29.34 -21.73 -11.09
CA ASP A 214 -29.94 -22.59 -12.12
C ASP A 214 -29.20 -22.51 -13.47
N CYS A 215 -28.32 -21.51 -13.63
CA CYS A 215 -27.44 -21.34 -14.76
C CYS A 215 -25.97 -21.62 -14.39
N ARG A 216 -25.54 -22.89 -14.44
CA ARG A 216 -24.18 -23.28 -14.02
C ARG A 216 -23.06 -22.68 -14.87
N VAL A 217 -23.28 -22.52 -16.17
CA VAL A 217 -22.30 -22.00 -17.11
C VAL A 217 -22.88 -20.78 -17.78
N ASN A 218 -22.24 -19.62 -17.61
CA ASN A 218 -22.71 -18.38 -18.22
C ASN A 218 -22.85 -18.54 -19.74
N GLY A 219 -24.05 -18.22 -20.26
CA GLY A 219 -24.38 -18.33 -21.67
C GLY A 219 -24.72 -19.74 -22.19
N SER A 220 -24.78 -20.77 -21.35
CA SER A 220 -25.26 -22.10 -21.79
C SER A 220 -26.75 -22.08 -22.15
N ASN A 221 -27.20 -23.04 -22.95
CA ASN A 221 -28.63 -23.21 -23.23
C ASN A 221 -29.31 -23.94 -22.06
N THR A 222 -29.84 -23.17 -21.13
CA THR A 222 -30.61 -23.67 -19.98
C THR A 222 -31.84 -22.80 -19.79
N CYS A 223 -33.00 -23.43 -19.88
CA CYS A 223 -34.30 -22.84 -19.76
C CYS A 223 -34.84 -23.00 -18.34
N ASP A 224 -35.36 -21.91 -17.78
CA ASP A 224 -36.16 -21.91 -16.56
C ASP A 224 -37.60 -22.39 -16.85
N SER A 225 -38.15 -21.95 -17.99
CA SER A 225 -39.47 -22.33 -18.48
C SER A 225 -39.57 -22.17 -20.00
N CYS A 226 -40.60 -22.75 -20.62
CA CYS A 226 -40.85 -22.65 -22.07
C CYS A 226 -41.96 -21.63 -22.36
N GLU A 227 -41.77 -20.80 -23.38
CA GLU A 227 -42.59 -19.60 -23.62
C GLU A 227 -43.91 -19.92 -24.35
N HIS A 228 -43.99 -21.06 -25.05
CA HIS A 228 -45.12 -21.40 -25.92
C HIS A 228 -45.67 -22.80 -25.70
N GLU A 229 -46.98 -22.96 -25.90
CA GLU A 229 -47.61 -24.28 -26.05
C GLU A 229 -46.94 -25.04 -27.21
N GLY A 230 -46.76 -26.36 -27.04
CA GLY A 230 -46.03 -27.18 -28.00
C GLY A 230 -44.57 -27.47 -27.63
N TYR A 231 -44.08 -26.95 -26.51
CA TYR A 231 -42.79 -27.32 -25.93
C TYR A 231 -42.95 -27.81 -24.49
N ARG A 232 -42.09 -28.75 -24.07
CA ARG A 232 -41.95 -29.21 -22.69
C ARG A 232 -40.54 -28.93 -22.18
N LEU A 233 -40.45 -28.58 -20.90
CA LEU A 233 -39.16 -28.46 -20.23
C LEU A 233 -38.64 -29.85 -19.86
N GLU A 234 -37.51 -30.24 -20.44
CA GLU A 234 -36.86 -31.52 -20.16
C GLU A 234 -35.35 -31.30 -20.01
N HIS A 235 -34.81 -31.64 -18.83
CA HIS A 235 -33.39 -31.43 -18.47
C HIS A 235 -32.87 -30.01 -18.77
N GLY A 236 -33.69 -28.98 -18.49
CA GLY A 236 -33.32 -27.58 -18.73
C GLY A 236 -33.36 -27.16 -20.19
N ASN A 237 -33.96 -27.93 -21.09
CA ASN A 237 -34.15 -27.56 -22.50
C ASN A 237 -35.63 -27.58 -22.86
N CYS A 238 -36.07 -26.64 -23.70
CA CYS A 238 -37.41 -26.65 -24.27
C CYS A 238 -37.42 -27.54 -25.51
N LEU A 239 -37.95 -28.76 -25.35
CA LEU A 239 -38.08 -29.73 -26.43
C LEU A 239 -39.51 -29.70 -26.97
N GLU A 240 -39.66 -29.82 -28.29
CA GLU A 240 -41.00 -29.91 -28.90
C GLU A 240 -41.79 -31.09 -28.32
N ASN A 241 -43.08 -30.86 -28.04
CA ASN A 241 -44.02 -31.90 -27.71
C ASN A 241 -44.12 -32.89 -28.86
N VAL A 242 -44.17 -34.18 -28.54
CA VAL A 242 -44.38 -35.25 -29.51
C VAL A 242 -45.65 -35.98 -29.14
N CYS A 243 -46.64 -35.95 -30.02
CA CYS A 243 -47.92 -36.60 -29.79
C CYS A 243 -47.83 -38.08 -30.19
N ALA A 244 -48.73 -38.88 -29.65
CA ALA A 244 -49.04 -40.19 -30.20
C ALA A 244 -50.08 -40.03 -31.31
N CYS A 245 -50.02 -40.89 -32.32
CA CYS A 245 -51.09 -41.02 -33.31
C CYS A 245 -51.20 -42.48 -33.71
N LEU A 246 -52.35 -43.08 -33.44
CA LEU A 246 -52.66 -44.40 -33.96
C LEU A 246 -53.19 -44.24 -35.40
N ASN A 247 -52.69 -45.05 -36.34
CA ASN A 247 -53.13 -45.06 -37.74
C ASN A 247 -52.74 -43.84 -38.60
N GLY A 248 -51.74 -43.08 -38.16
CA GLY A 248 -51.23 -41.92 -38.90
C GLY A 248 -49.90 -41.42 -38.38
N LYS A 249 -49.50 -40.24 -38.85
CA LYS A 249 -48.29 -39.55 -38.41
C LYS A 249 -48.60 -38.66 -37.21
N SER A 250 -47.79 -38.77 -36.16
CA SER A 250 -47.88 -37.92 -34.97
C SER A 250 -47.68 -36.43 -35.25
N ALA A 251 -48.48 -35.58 -34.60
CA ALA A 251 -48.20 -34.15 -34.54
C ALA A 251 -46.99 -33.84 -33.63
N THR A 252 -46.23 -32.78 -33.96
CA THR A 252 -45.11 -32.28 -33.14
C THR A 252 -45.17 -30.76 -32.95
N GLY A 253 -44.41 -30.25 -31.97
CA GLY A 253 -44.26 -28.82 -31.71
C GLY A 253 -45.61 -28.16 -31.42
N ALA A 254 -45.84 -26.98 -32.01
CA ALA A 254 -47.09 -26.21 -31.84
C ALA A 254 -48.37 -26.97 -32.25
N ASN A 255 -48.27 -28.02 -33.08
CA ASN A 255 -49.42 -28.84 -33.46
C ASN A 255 -49.76 -29.93 -32.42
N CYS A 256 -48.92 -30.10 -31.39
CA CYS A 256 -49.10 -31.04 -30.29
C CYS A 256 -49.24 -30.30 -28.96
N THR A 257 -50.47 -30.05 -28.54
CA THR A 257 -50.78 -29.22 -27.35
C THR A 257 -50.36 -29.89 -26.03
N ALA A 258 -50.25 -31.22 -26.00
CA ALA A 258 -49.75 -31.97 -24.85
C ALA A 258 -48.85 -33.12 -25.30
N ASN A 259 -47.67 -33.25 -24.69
CA ASN A 259 -46.76 -34.36 -24.98
C ASN A 259 -47.43 -35.72 -24.71
N GLY A 260 -47.33 -36.65 -25.66
CA GLY A 260 -48.01 -37.94 -25.60
C GLY A 260 -49.53 -37.88 -25.83
N GLY A 261 -50.09 -36.70 -26.14
CA GLY A 261 -51.48 -36.55 -26.54
C GLY A 261 -51.77 -37.32 -27.83
N ASP A 262 -53.01 -37.76 -28.00
CA ASP A 262 -53.46 -38.50 -29.19
C ASP A 262 -53.92 -37.51 -30.27
N ILE A 263 -52.96 -36.96 -31.01
CA ILE A 263 -53.16 -35.93 -32.04
C ILE A 263 -52.34 -36.30 -33.27
N CYS A 264 -53.03 -36.47 -34.39
CA CYS A 264 -52.46 -36.84 -35.67
C CYS A 264 -52.21 -35.60 -36.54
N GLN A 265 -51.04 -35.56 -37.19
CA GLN A 265 -50.74 -34.62 -38.28
C GLN A 265 -51.46 -35.03 -39.56
N THR A 266 -51.45 -36.33 -39.87
CA THR A 266 -52.06 -36.94 -41.06
C THR A 266 -52.53 -38.35 -40.74
N CYS A 267 -53.65 -38.79 -41.33
CA CYS A 267 -54.07 -40.20 -41.29
C CYS A 267 -53.53 -40.91 -42.53
N GLU A 268 -52.63 -41.85 -42.32
CA GLU A 268 -51.86 -42.49 -43.39
C GLU A 268 -52.31 -43.93 -43.65
N ASN A 269 -52.96 -44.57 -42.67
CA ASN A 269 -53.52 -45.90 -42.83
C ASN A 269 -54.86 -45.85 -43.58
N ALA A 270 -55.02 -46.74 -44.56
CA ALA A 270 -56.26 -46.87 -45.33
C ALA A 270 -57.44 -47.23 -44.42
N GLY A 271 -58.61 -46.64 -44.69
CA GLY A 271 -59.82 -46.86 -43.90
C GLY A 271 -59.97 -45.98 -42.66
N TYR A 272 -59.10 -44.97 -42.47
CA TYR A 272 -59.19 -43.99 -41.39
C TYR A 272 -59.26 -42.56 -41.92
N THR A 273 -60.03 -41.70 -41.26
CA THR A 273 -60.12 -40.25 -41.53
C THR A 273 -59.96 -39.45 -40.25
N MET A 274 -59.48 -38.21 -40.38
CA MET A 274 -59.28 -37.30 -39.24
C MET A 274 -60.63 -36.75 -38.75
N ASP A 275 -60.88 -36.85 -37.45
CA ASP A 275 -62.05 -36.25 -36.79
C ASP A 275 -61.81 -34.79 -36.36
N ALA A 276 -62.80 -34.20 -35.67
CA ALA A 276 -62.72 -32.82 -35.18
C ALA A 276 -61.65 -32.60 -34.09
N ASP A 277 -61.28 -33.65 -33.36
CA ASP A 277 -60.25 -33.64 -32.31
C ASP A 277 -58.86 -34.00 -32.87
N LYS A 278 -58.73 -34.09 -34.20
CA LYS A 278 -57.52 -34.45 -34.94
C LYS A 278 -57.02 -35.88 -34.67
N LYS A 279 -57.93 -36.82 -34.43
CA LYS A 279 -57.64 -38.25 -34.27
C LYS A 279 -58.00 -39.02 -35.53
N CYS A 280 -57.26 -40.08 -35.83
CA CYS A 280 -57.60 -40.98 -36.92
C CYS A 280 -58.64 -42.00 -36.47
N VAL A 281 -59.89 -41.77 -36.86
CA VAL A 281 -61.01 -42.65 -36.57
C VAL A 281 -61.32 -43.51 -37.79
N GLN A 282 -61.73 -44.76 -37.56
CA GLN A 282 -62.07 -45.69 -38.64
C GLN A 282 -63.29 -45.16 -39.39
N ASN A 283 -63.26 -45.28 -40.72
CA ASN A 283 -64.38 -44.89 -41.58
C ASN A 283 -65.57 -45.80 -41.28
N ILE A 284 -66.57 -45.30 -40.57
CA ILE A 284 -67.83 -46.01 -40.35
C ILE A 284 -68.75 -45.71 -41.53
N CYS A 285 -68.96 -46.70 -42.40
CA CYS A 285 -69.98 -46.62 -43.42
C CYS A 285 -71.35 -46.82 -42.75
N ILE A 286 -72.07 -45.72 -42.49
CA ILE A 286 -73.49 -45.81 -42.09
C ILE A 286 -74.31 -46.07 -43.35
N CYS A 287 -74.95 -47.23 -43.39
CA CYS A 287 -75.91 -47.59 -44.43
C CYS A 287 -77.32 -47.51 -43.82
N ASP A 288 -78.06 -46.44 -44.06
CA ASP A 288 -79.47 -46.39 -43.67
C ASP A 288 -80.25 -47.39 -44.55
N ASN A 289 -80.66 -48.50 -43.94
CA ASN A 289 -81.35 -49.68 -44.51
C ASN A 289 -80.47 -50.74 -45.22
N GLY A 290 -79.26 -51.03 -44.74
CA GLY A 290 -78.50 -52.21 -45.20
C GLY A 290 -77.27 -52.57 -44.36
N ASP A 291 -76.70 -53.76 -44.59
CA ASP A 291 -75.48 -54.21 -43.92
C ASP A 291 -74.22 -53.64 -44.60
N ALA A 292 -73.35 -53.01 -43.82
CA ALA A 292 -72.07 -52.50 -44.29
C ALA A 292 -71.08 -53.63 -44.63
N ARG A 293 -70.37 -53.52 -45.75
CA ARG A 293 -69.30 -54.46 -46.15
C ARG A 293 -67.93 -53.79 -46.01
N TRP A 294 -67.06 -54.38 -45.19
CA TRP A 294 -65.66 -53.96 -45.03
C TRP A 294 -64.80 -54.64 -46.10
N GLY A 295 -63.96 -53.86 -46.78
CA GLY A 295 -62.95 -54.32 -47.73
C GLY A 295 -61.55 -54.04 -47.21
#